data_AF-A0A0K8U3Z3-F1
#
_entry.id   AF-A0A0K8U3Z3-F1
#
_cell.length_a   1.000
_cell.length_b   1.000
_cell.length_c   1.000
_cell.angle_alpha   90.00
_cell.angle_beta   90.00
_cell.angle_gamma   90.00
#
_symmetry.space_group_name_H-M   'P 1'
#
loop_
_entity.id
_entity.type
_entity.pdbx_description
1 polymer ?
#
loop_
_entity_poly.entity_id
_entity_poly.type
_entity_poly.pdbx_seq_one_letter_code
_entity_poly.pdbx_strand_id
1 'polypeptide(L)'
;MWLIGRNLSGLVVIFFIFFTTPPPAAAVIEDVLDVIYVVKEVTVGILKAWDIVQQSPIAQNIEFPLMREKQRKVLQRLKDMSRQIDQTEQKYAQNVALAVESLTEFINQNLPLMSKMNDIQDTINRISSRFQQMQKYEAHQDKLEASTLVAFAEWTVSPNAHSVHHLMDRLHLILFGPEEKENTTTNVLSLLAKTYEESTDQICHTQQSAQQFIYSLYSDIALTELKGYTMMQFSWMMLRIYGKGNFSQEVELMRMDYVKRTERALKLLREVMRRADRILWRCDPGKFEQGKNYDEVTRLLQGYIENEVDLNKEETCREDCAFYQSTRSEGCFKDLYCARQPRCSGKLYHCTYVDADMWVCPA
;
A
#
# COMPACT_ATOMS: atom_id res chain seq x y z
N MET A 1 -49.80 10.69 45.13
CA MET A 1 -49.16 9.37 45.25
C MET A 1 -49.15 8.74 43.86
N TRP A 2 -47.98 8.74 43.21
CA TRP A 2 -47.63 8.06 41.94
C TRP A 2 -48.43 8.39 40.66
N LEU A 3 -47.91 8.28 39.42
CA LEU A 3 -46.64 8.52 38.73
C LEU A 3 -46.89 8.04 37.28
N ILE A 4 -46.23 8.67 36.29
CA ILE A 4 -46.04 8.23 34.88
C ILE A 4 -47.22 8.52 33.93
N GLY A 5 -47.09 9.18 32.77
CA GLY A 5 -45.91 9.71 32.06
C GLY A 5 -45.95 9.40 30.55
N ARG A 6 -45.97 10.47 29.74
CA ARG A 6 -45.40 10.65 28.38
C ARG A 6 -46.13 10.15 27.11
N ASN A 7 -46.80 11.11 26.48
CA ASN A 7 -46.63 11.66 25.12
C ASN A 7 -45.92 10.84 24.02
N LEU A 8 -46.67 10.65 22.94
CA LEU A 8 -46.26 10.46 21.54
C LEU A 8 -45.33 11.58 21.04
N SER A 9 -44.30 11.24 20.28
CA SER A 9 -43.88 12.02 19.11
C SER A 9 -43.06 11.17 18.14
N GLY A 10 -43.21 11.49 16.84
CA GLY A 10 -42.87 10.67 15.70
C GLY A 10 -41.40 10.41 15.43
N LEU A 11 -41.15 9.26 14.81
CA LEU A 11 -39.87 8.80 14.28
C LEU A 11 -39.65 9.37 12.88
N VAL A 12 -38.70 10.30 12.75
CA VAL A 12 -38.06 10.64 11.48
C VAL A 12 -36.69 9.97 11.49
N VAL A 13 -36.54 8.93 10.66
CA VAL A 13 -35.25 8.24 10.45
C VAL A 13 -34.50 8.97 9.34
N ILE A 14 -33.46 9.71 9.71
CA ILE A 14 -32.50 10.27 8.75
C ILE A 14 -31.39 9.22 8.57
N PHE A 15 -31.38 8.58 7.40
CA PHE A 15 -30.28 7.71 6.97
C PHE A 15 -29.08 8.59 6.58
N PHE A 16 -28.11 8.75 7.47
CA PHE A 16 -26.77 9.19 7.09
C PHE A 16 -26.04 7.99 6.49
N ILE A 17 -25.94 7.96 5.15
CA ILE A 17 -24.97 7.11 4.46
C ILE A 17 -23.60 7.72 4.74
N PHE A 18 -22.96 7.28 5.81
CA PHE A 18 -21.51 7.44 5.95
C PHE A 18 -20.86 6.50 4.93
N PHE A 19 -20.44 7.05 3.78
CA PHE A 19 -19.31 6.47 3.06
C PHE A 19 -18.08 6.69 3.96
N THR A 20 -17.86 5.79 4.92
CA THR A 20 -16.58 5.71 5.60
C THR A 20 -15.58 5.16 4.60
N THR A 21 -14.85 6.03 3.92
CA THR A 21 -13.53 5.63 3.42
C THR A 21 -12.71 5.22 4.64
N PRO A 22 -12.11 4.01 4.66
CA PRO A 22 -11.30 3.60 5.78
C PRO A 22 -10.16 4.63 5.97
N PRO A 23 -9.78 4.95 7.22
CA PRO A 23 -8.65 5.84 7.46
C PRO A 23 -7.39 5.27 6.78
N PRO A 24 -6.51 6.10 6.20
CA PRO A 24 -5.38 5.65 5.37
C PRO A 24 -4.42 4.68 6.08
N ALA A 25 -4.41 4.67 7.42
CA ALA A 25 -3.65 3.70 8.21
C ALA A 25 -4.22 2.27 8.21
N ALA A 26 -5.53 2.10 7.96
CA ALA A 26 -6.17 0.78 7.90
C ALA A 26 -5.89 0.04 6.59
N ALA A 27 -5.80 0.78 5.47
CA ALA A 27 -5.47 0.21 4.16
C ALA A 27 -4.07 -0.45 4.12
N VAL A 28 -3.12 0.10 4.87
CA VAL A 28 -1.71 -0.34 4.87
C VAL A 28 -1.52 -1.70 5.56
N ILE A 29 -2.24 -1.96 6.66
CA ILE A 29 -2.18 -3.25 7.36
C ILE A 29 -2.80 -4.35 6.49
N GLU A 30 -3.85 -4.02 5.74
CA GLU A 30 -4.54 -4.93 4.84
C GLU A 30 -3.65 -5.30 3.64
N ASP A 31 -2.99 -4.31 3.01
CA ASP A 31 -2.07 -4.54 1.89
C ASP A 31 -0.80 -5.31 2.29
N VAL A 32 -0.34 -5.18 3.55
CA VAL A 32 0.78 -5.96 4.09
C VAL A 32 0.43 -7.44 4.23
N LEU A 33 -0.80 -7.73 4.66
CA LEU A 33 -1.27 -9.09 4.83
C LEU A 33 -1.44 -9.81 3.49
N ASP A 34 -1.78 -9.08 2.42
CA ASP A 34 -2.05 -9.65 1.10
C ASP A 34 -0.83 -10.34 0.48
N VAL A 35 0.35 -9.71 0.49
CA VAL A 35 1.56 -10.31 -0.09
C VAL A 35 1.99 -11.55 0.67
N ILE A 36 1.97 -11.50 2.01
CA ILE A 36 2.30 -12.64 2.87
C ILE A 36 1.30 -13.78 2.66
N TYR A 37 0.01 -13.45 2.55
CA TYR A 37 -1.05 -14.41 2.30
C TYR A 37 -0.87 -15.10 0.94
N VAL A 38 -0.58 -14.35 -0.12
CA VAL A 38 -0.37 -14.88 -1.47
C VAL A 38 0.87 -15.75 -1.54
N VAL A 39 1.98 -15.34 -0.91
CA VAL A 39 3.18 -16.17 -0.77
C VAL A 39 2.85 -17.51 -0.11
N LYS A 40 2.05 -17.50 0.96
CA LYS A 40 1.63 -18.72 1.65
C LYS A 40 0.73 -19.60 0.77
N GLU A 41 -0.33 -19.02 0.19
CA GLU A 41 -1.31 -19.75 -0.62
C GLU A 41 -0.67 -20.37 -1.86
N VAL A 42 0.15 -19.61 -2.59
CA VAL A 42 0.87 -20.12 -3.76
C VAL A 42 1.87 -21.20 -3.37
N THR A 43 2.63 -21.01 -2.29
CA THR A 43 3.57 -22.04 -1.79
C THR A 43 2.85 -23.34 -1.45
N VAL A 44 1.72 -23.27 -0.74
CA VAL A 44 0.87 -24.44 -0.43
C VAL A 44 0.28 -25.05 -1.71
N GLY A 45 -0.11 -24.22 -2.68
CA GLY A 45 -0.59 -24.65 -3.99
C GLY A 45 0.45 -25.45 -4.77
N ILE A 46 1.71 -25.01 -4.76
CA ILE A 46 2.85 -25.70 -5.38
C ILE A 46 3.05 -27.08 -4.74
N LEU A 47 3.00 -27.16 -3.40
CA LEU A 47 3.15 -28.43 -2.69
C LEU A 47 2.05 -29.42 -3.07
N LYS A 48 0.80 -28.96 -3.18
CA LYS A 48 -0.32 -29.79 -3.66
C LYS A 48 -0.17 -30.18 -5.13
N ALA A 49 0.47 -29.36 -5.95
CA ALA A 49 0.72 -29.69 -7.36
C ALA A 49 1.74 -30.83 -7.51
N TRP A 50 2.66 -31.01 -6.56
CA TRP A 50 3.61 -32.14 -6.58
C TRP A 50 2.94 -33.51 -6.45
N ASP A 51 1.76 -33.59 -5.84
CA ASP A 51 0.98 -34.84 -5.75
C ASP A 51 0.63 -35.41 -7.14
N ILE A 52 0.49 -34.53 -8.14
CA ILE A 52 0.21 -34.91 -9.54
C ILE A 52 1.38 -35.71 -10.14
N VAL A 53 2.60 -35.42 -9.71
CA VAL A 53 3.83 -35.96 -10.29
C VAL A 53 4.43 -37.08 -9.45
N GLN A 54 4.25 -37.07 -8.12
CA GLN A 54 4.74 -38.09 -7.19
C GLN A 54 4.13 -39.48 -7.43
N GLN A 55 2.89 -39.56 -7.89
CA GLN A 55 2.17 -40.83 -8.13
C GLN A 55 2.64 -41.61 -9.37
N SER A 56 3.76 -41.22 -9.99
CA SER A 56 4.26 -41.82 -11.23
C SER A 56 5.49 -42.68 -10.96
N PRO A 57 5.47 -43.98 -11.31
CA PRO A 57 6.72 -44.72 -11.47
C PRO A 57 7.56 -44.01 -12.55
N ILE A 58 8.86 -43.87 -12.31
CA ILE A 58 9.84 -43.36 -13.29
C ILE A 58 10.00 -44.45 -14.36
N ALA A 59 8.96 -44.64 -15.17
CA ALA A 59 9.03 -45.55 -16.29
C ALA A 59 9.58 -44.74 -17.46
N GLN A 60 10.73 -45.13 -17.98
CA GLN A 60 11.30 -44.59 -19.21
C GLN A 60 10.35 -44.71 -20.44
N ASN A 61 9.18 -45.36 -20.26
CA ASN A 61 8.11 -45.55 -21.24
C ASN A 61 6.72 -45.22 -20.64
N ILE A 62 6.46 -43.97 -20.24
CA ILE A 62 5.09 -43.52 -19.97
C ILE A 62 4.38 -43.36 -21.32
N GLU A 63 3.17 -43.89 -21.47
CA GLU A 63 2.35 -43.66 -22.67
C GLU A 63 2.08 -42.15 -22.86
N PHE A 64 2.29 -41.66 -24.09
CA PHE A 64 2.13 -40.26 -24.48
C PHE A 64 0.81 -39.60 -24.00
N PRO A 65 -0.34 -40.29 -23.99
CA PRO A 65 -1.60 -39.74 -23.47
C PRO A 65 -1.55 -39.38 -21.97
N LEU A 66 -0.91 -40.24 -21.15
CA LEU A 66 -0.82 -40.03 -19.70
C LEU A 66 0.09 -38.84 -19.34
N MET A 67 1.18 -38.66 -20.10
CA MET A 67 2.06 -37.49 -19.94
C MET A 67 1.33 -36.18 -20.24
N ARG A 68 0.54 -36.16 -21.34
CA ARG A 68 -0.22 -34.98 -21.75
C ARG A 68 -1.31 -34.61 -20.74
N GLU A 69 -1.97 -35.60 -20.14
CA GLU A 69 -2.95 -35.36 -19.08
C GLU A 69 -2.30 -34.75 -17.82
N LYS A 70 -1.17 -35.29 -17.37
CA LYS A 70 -0.43 -34.76 -16.20
C LYS A 70 0.09 -33.35 -16.46
N GLN A 71 0.67 -33.12 -17.65
CA GLN A 71 1.08 -31.80 -18.10
C GLN A 71 -0.08 -30.80 -18.00
N ARG A 72 -1.26 -31.15 -18.53
CA ARG A 72 -2.43 -30.27 -18.49
C ARG A 72 -2.86 -29.94 -17.06
N LYS A 73 -2.83 -30.93 -16.15
CA LYS A 73 -3.14 -30.72 -14.73
C LYS A 73 -2.13 -29.80 -14.04
N VAL A 74 -0.83 -29.99 -14.31
CA VAL A 74 0.26 -29.15 -13.78
C VAL A 74 0.13 -27.72 -14.32
N LEU A 75 -0.03 -27.54 -15.63
CA LEU A 75 -0.19 -26.22 -16.25
C LEU A 75 -1.47 -25.50 -15.78
N GLN A 76 -2.56 -26.23 -15.53
CA GLN A 76 -3.76 -25.64 -14.93
C GLN A 76 -3.49 -25.12 -13.52
N ARG A 77 -2.76 -25.86 -12.68
CA ARG A 77 -2.34 -25.39 -11.35
C ARG A 77 -1.44 -24.16 -11.44
N LEU A 78 -0.52 -24.16 -12.40
CA LEU A 78 0.33 -23.01 -12.67
C LEU A 78 -0.50 -21.77 -13.03
N LYS A 79 -1.51 -21.92 -13.88
CA LYS A 79 -2.40 -20.83 -14.29
C LYS A 79 -3.08 -20.18 -13.09
N ASP A 80 -3.67 -21.00 -12.22
CA ASP A 80 -4.40 -20.52 -11.04
C ASP A 80 -3.48 -19.73 -10.10
N MET A 81 -2.27 -20.25 -9.85
CA MET A 81 -1.29 -19.58 -9.01
C MET A 81 -0.69 -18.32 -9.66
N SER A 82 -0.39 -18.36 -10.96
CA SER A 82 0.12 -17.19 -11.68
C SER A 82 -0.88 -16.05 -11.66
N ARG A 83 -2.18 -16.36 -11.80
CA ARG A 83 -3.24 -15.35 -11.68
C ARG A 83 -3.27 -14.70 -10.30
N GLN A 84 -3.10 -15.48 -9.22
CA GLN A 84 -3.05 -14.93 -7.86
C GLN A 84 -1.86 -13.98 -7.67
N ILE A 85 -0.69 -14.36 -8.20
CA ILE A 85 0.51 -13.51 -8.19
C ILE A 85 0.24 -12.19 -8.95
N ASP A 86 -0.25 -12.27 -10.19
CA ASP A 86 -0.49 -11.09 -11.04
C ASP A 86 -1.53 -10.14 -10.43
N GLN A 87 -2.62 -10.67 -9.85
CA GLN A 87 -3.65 -9.85 -9.21
C GLN A 87 -3.09 -9.08 -8.01
N THR A 88 -2.22 -9.73 -7.23
CA THR A 88 -1.56 -9.11 -6.08
C THR A 88 -0.58 -8.04 -6.53
N GLU A 89 0.23 -8.35 -7.54
CA GLU A 89 1.18 -7.41 -8.13
C GLU A 89 0.47 -6.18 -8.72
N GLN A 90 -0.64 -6.36 -9.44
CA GLN A 90 -1.42 -5.24 -10.00
C GLN A 90 -2.04 -4.35 -8.92
N LYS A 91 -2.59 -4.96 -7.86
CA LYS A 91 -3.11 -4.21 -6.70
C LYS A 91 -1.99 -3.38 -6.07
N TYR A 92 -0.76 -3.91 -6.05
CA TYR A 92 0.38 -3.28 -5.42
C TYR A 92 1.12 -2.25 -6.30
N ALA A 93 1.04 -2.39 -7.62
CA ALA A 93 1.79 -1.59 -8.60
C ALA A 93 1.52 -0.08 -8.50
N GLN A 94 0.30 0.33 -8.11
CA GLN A 94 -0.04 1.76 -7.94
C GLN A 94 0.75 2.41 -6.79
N ASN A 95 0.97 1.68 -5.70
CA ASN A 95 1.72 2.17 -4.54
C ASN A 95 3.24 2.16 -4.79
N VAL A 96 3.72 1.25 -5.64
CA VAL A 96 5.13 1.12 -6.02
C VAL A 96 5.55 2.18 -7.04
N ALA A 97 4.72 2.48 -8.04
CA ALA A 97 5.07 3.44 -9.10
C ALA A 97 5.41 4.83 -8.54
N LEU A 98 4.61 5.32 -7.58
CA LEU A 98 4.86 6.58 -6.89
C LEU A 98 6.16 6.57 -6.06
N ALA A 99 6.48 5.43 -5.44
CA ALA A 99 7.73 5.24 -4.70
C ALA A 99 8.96 5.18 -5.62
N VAL A 100 8.84 4.55 -6.80
CA VAL A 100 9.95 4.35 -7.77
C VAL A 100 10.29 5.62 -8.54
N GLU A 101 9.31 6.47 -8.89
CA GLU A 101 9.60 7.78 -9.50
C GLU A 101 10.36 8.69 -8.54
N SER A 102 9.93 8.72 -7.27
CA SER A 102 10.63 9.41 -6.17
C SER A 102 12.06 8.90 -5.94
N LEU A 103 12.27 7.59 -6.07
CA LEU A 103 13.61 6.96 -6.02
C LEU A 103 14.57 7.60 -7.02
N THR A 104 14.12 7.83 -8.24
CA THR A 104 15.01 8.06 -9.39
C THR A 104 15.74 9.39 -9.25
N GLU A 105 15.05 10.45 -8.82
CA GLU A 105 15.68 11.77 -8.62
C GLU A 105 16.67 11.78 -7.45
N PHE A 106 16.43 10.97 -6.43
CA PHE A 106 17.17 11.00 -5.17
C PHE A 106 18.33 10.01 -5.11
N ILE A 107 18.14 8.79 -5.62
CA ILE A 107 19.20 7.79 -5.82
C ILE A 107 20.31 8.33 -6.72
N ASN A 108 19.99 9.26 -7.62
CA ASN A 108 20.95 9.96 -8.46
C ASN A 108 22.08 10.65 -7.67
N GLN A 109 21.86 10.96 -6.39
CA GLN A 109 22.84 11.61 -5.53
C GLN A 109 23.75 10.60 -4.80
N ASN A 110 23.40 9.32 -4.75
CA ASN A 110 24.17 8.27 -4.09
C ASN A 110 24.58 7.17 -5.09
N LEU A 111 25.72 7.39 -5.77
CA LEU A 111 26.23 6.51 -6.84
C LEU A 111 26.30 5.02 -6.45
N PRO A 112 26.81 4.62 -5.26
CA PRO A 112 26.81 3.22 -4.85
C PRO A 112 25.41 2.61 -4.70
N LEU A 113 24.46 3.37 -4.16
CA LEU A 113 23.07 2.94 -4.00
C LEU A 113 22.38 2.81 -5.37
N MET A 114 22.63 3.76 -6.28
CA MET A 114 22.13 3.71 -7.65
C MET A 114 22.55 2.45 -8.37
N SER A 115 23.85 2.12 -8.34
CA SER A 115 24.34 0.91 -8.99
C SER A 115 23.62 -0.34 -8.49
N LYS A 116 23.44 -0.46 -7.17
CA LYS A 116 22.75 -1.61 -6.55
C LYS A 116 21.27 -1.67 -6.92
N MET A 117 20.59 -0.53 -6.97
CA MET A 117 19.17 -0.46 -7.34
C MET A 117 18.96 -0.78 -8.83
N ASN A 118 19.85 -0.33 -9.71
CA ASN A 118 19.82 -0.70 -11.12
C ASN A 118 20.03 -2.21 -11.31
N ASP A 119 20.97 -2.82 -10.56
CA ASP A 119 21.17 -4.27 -10.59
C ASP A 119 19.95 -5.04 -10.08
N ILE A 120 19.29 -4.55 -9.01
CA ILE A 120 18.04 -5.13 -8.49
C ILE A 120 16.95 -5.06 -9.56
N GLN A 121 16.74 -3.90 -10.17
CA GLN A 121 15.70 -3.70 -11.17
C GLN A 121 15.94 -4.55 -12.42
N ASP A 122 17.17 -4.62 -12.92
CA ASP A 122 17.53 -5.49 -14.05
C ASP A 122 17.24 -6.97 -13.72
N THR A 123 17.58 -7.40 -12.49
CA THR A 123 17.35 -8.78 -12.05
C THR A 123 15.86 -9.09 -11.93
N ILE A 124 15.07 -8.21 -11.30
CA ILE A 124 13.60 -8.33 -11.20
C ILE A 124 12.97 -8.39 -12.60
N ASN A 125 13.37 -7.49 -13.50
CA ASN A 125 12.85 -7.44 -14.87
C ASN A 125 13.13 -8.74 -15.65
N ARG A 126 14.33 -9.32 -15.51
CA ARG A 126 14.68 -10.60 -16.14
C ARG A 126 13.83 -11.75 -15.62
N ILE A 127 13.61 -11.83 -14.31
CA ILE A 127 12.77 -12.87 -13.68
C ILE A 127 11.32 -12.70 -14.13
N SER A 128 10.77 -11.48 -14.06
CA SER A 128 9.41 -11.17 -14.50
C SER A 128 9.20 -11.44 -15.98
N SER A 129 10.17 -11.13 -16.83
CA SER A 129 10.11 -11.45 -18.27
C SER A 129 10.03 -12.96 -18.54
N ARG A 130 10.82 -13.76 -17.81
CA ARG A 130 10.77 -15.23 -17.90
C ARG A 130 9.46 -15.80 -17.35
N PHE A 131 8.93 -15.20 -16.28
CA PHE A 131 7.64 -15.58 -15.73
C PHE A 131 6.51 -15.35 -16.75
N GLN A 132 6.51 -14.19 -17.41
CA GLN A 132 5.57 -13.90 -18.50
C GLN A 132 5.71 -14.86 -19.68
N GLN A 133 6.94 -15.28 -20.00
CA GLN A 133 7.17 -16.29 -21.02
C GLN A 133 6.53 -17.64 -20.63
N MET A 134 6.69 -18.06 -19.36
CA MET A 134 6.05 -19.27 -18.84
C MET A 134 4.52 -19.19 -18.91
N GLN A 135 3.93 -18.04 -18.56
CA GLN A 135 2.49 -17.81 -18.66
C GLN A 135 1.99 -17.89 -20.11
N LYS A 136 2.75 -17.33 -21.07
CA LYS A 136 2.43 -17.47 -22.51
C LYS A 136 2.46 -18.94 -22.94
N TYR A 137 3.38 -19.73 -22.39
CA TYR A 137 3.47 -21.16 -22.69
C TYR A 137 2.31 -21.96 -22.10
N GLU A 138 1.90 -21.64 -20.87
CA GLU A 138 0.67 -22.21 -20.28
C GLU A 138 -0.56 -21.93 -21.16
N ALA A 139 -0.73 -20.68 -21.60
CA ALA A 139 -1.88 -20.27 -22.41
C ALA A 139 -1.96 -20.97 -23.78
N HIS A 140 -0.82 -21.40 -24.33
CA HIS A 140 -0.72 -22.06 -25.64
C HIS A 140 -0.35 -23.54 -25.55
N GLN A 141 -0.51 -24.17 -24.37
CA GLN A 141 -0.06 -25.53 -24.09
C GLN A 141 -0.52 -26.60 -25.10
N ASP A 142 -1.70 -26.44 -25.70
CA ASP A 142 -2.25 -27.41 -26.65
C ASP A 142 -1.58 -27.35 -28.04
N LYS A 143 -0.87 -26.25 -28.35
CA LYS A 143 -0.20 -25.99 -29.63
C LYS A 143 1.33 -26.07 -29.55
N LEU A 144 1.89 -26.06 -28.35
CA LEU A 144 3.34 -26.05 -28.16
C LEU A 144 3.93 -27.45 -28.31
N GLU A 145 5.13 -27.50 -28.89
CA GLU A 145 5.91 -28.73 -28.90
C GLU A 145 6.43 -29.06 -27.50
N ALA A 146 6.44 -30.35 -27.16
CA ALA A 146 7.01 -30.84 -25.91
C ALA A 146 8.49 -30.43 -25.75
N SER A 147 9.25 -30.41 -26.85
CA SER A 147 10.63 -29.94 -26.92
C SER A 147 10.81 -28.53 -26.36
N THR A 148 9.87 -27.63 -26.66
CA THR A 148 9.89 -26.23 -26.22
C THR A 148 9.68 -26.11 -24.72
N LEU A 149 8.71 -26.86 -24.17
CA LEU A 149 8.42 -26.88 -22.73
C LEU A 149 9.56 -27.50 -21.93
N VAL A 150 10.15 -28.59 -22.44
CA VAL A 150 11.33 -29.23 -21.84
C VAL A 150 12.53 -28.28 -21.86
N ALA A 151 12.81 -27.64 -23.00
CA ALA A 151 13.93 -26.71 -23.11
C ALA A 151 13.77 -25.52 -22.15
N PHE A 152 12.57 -24.93 -22.05
CA PHE A 152 12.29 -23.87 -21.08
C PHE A 152 12.55 -24.32 -19.64
N ALA A 153 12.10 -25.53 -19.29
CA ALA A 153 12.30 -26.09 -17.96
C ALA A 153 13.78 -26.33 -17.66
N GLU A 154 14.53 -26.94 -18.58
CA GLU A 154 15.98 -27.16 -18.46
C GLU A 154 16.73 -25.83 -18.27
N TRP A 155 16.42 -24.81 -19.07
CA TRP A 155 17.06 -23.49 -18.96
C TRP A 155 16.73 -22.76 -17.65
N THR A 156 15.52 -22.94 -17.12
CA THR A 156 15.07 -22.28 -15.88
C THR A 156 15.86 -22.76 -14.67
N VAL A 157 16.15 -24.07 -14.60
CA VAL A 157 16.80 -24.72 -13.45
C VAL A 157 18.29 -25.04 -13.67
N SER A 158 18.81 -24.77 -14.87
CA SER A 158 20.20 -25.03 -15.21
C SER A 158 21.21 -24.33 -14.27
N PRO A 159 22.37 -24.93 -14.00
CA PRO A 159 23.43 -24.32 -13.18
C PRO A 159 24.25 -23.32 -14.00
N ASN A 160 23.61 -22.29 -14.56
CA ASN A 160 24.29 -21.23 -15.32
C ASN A 160 23.94 -19.84 -14.78
N ALA A 161 24.74 -18.84 -15.18
CA ALA A 161 24.61 -17.46 -14.71
C ALA A 161 23.31 -16.75 -15.13
N HIS A 162 22.51 -17.37 -16.00
CA HIS A 162 21.28 -16.80 -16.52
C HIS A 162 20.03 -17.54 -16.05
N SER A 163 20.19 -18.61 -15.27
CA SER A 163 19.06 -19.37 -14.76
C SER A 163 18.31 -18.55 -13.73
N VAL A 164 17.03 -18.87 -13.55
CA VAL A 164 16.20 -18.19 -12.55
C VAL A 164 16.83 -18.37 -11.16
N HIS A 165 17.36 -19.56 -10.87
CA HIS A 165 18.08 -19.83 -9.64
C HIS A 165 19.22 -18.83 -9.39
N HIS A 166 20.11 -18.64 -10.37
CA HIS A 166 21.25 -17.72 -10.19
C HIS A 166 20.82 -16.26 -10.09
N LEU A 167 19.78 -15.85 -10.83
CA LEU A 167 19.22 -14.51 -10.73
C LEU A 167 18.64 -14.25 -9.33
N MET A 168 17.97 -15.25 -8.72
CA MET A 168 17.48 -15.14 -7.35
C MET A 168 18.61 -15.00 -6.33
N ASP A 169 19.66 -15.81 -6.45
CA ASP A 169 20.82 -15.72 -5.56
C ASP A 169 21.52 -14.37 -5.69
N ARG A 170 21.68 -13.86 -6.91
CA ARG A 170 22.24 -12.53 -7.16
C ARG A 170 21.39 -11.43 -6.52
N LEU A 171 20.06 -11.48 -6.69
CA LEU A 171 19.14 -10.51 -6.08
C LEU A 171 19.31 -10.48 -4.56
N HIS A 172 19.30 -11.67 -3.94
CA HIS A 172 19.46 -11.81 -2.49
C HIS A 172 20.85 -11.34 -2.01
N LEU A 173 21.93 -11.64 -2.74
CA LEU A 173 23.28 -11.15 -2.41
C LEU A 173 23.40 -9.63 -2.50
N ILE A 174 22.77 -8.99 -3.49
CA ILE A 174 22.79 -7.52 -3.63
C ILE A 174 22.03 -6.87 -2.46
N LEU A 175 20.87 -7.42 -2.11
CA LEU A 175 20.00 -6.88 -1.06
C LEU A 175 20.59 -7.04 0.34
N PHE A 176 21.02 -8.25 0.69
CA PHE A 176 21.37 -8.64 2.05
C PHE A 176 22.89 -8.73 2.30
N GLY A 177 23.70 -8.77 1.25
CA GLY A 177 25.14 -9.03 1.35
C GLY A 177 25.49 -10.48 1.69
N PRO A 178 26.78 -10.84 1.73
CA PRO A 178 27.24 -12.18 2.09
C PRO A 178 26.88 -12.54 3.53
N GLU A 179 26.58 -13.82 3.80
CA GLU A 179 26.16 -14.32 5.12
C GLU A 179 27.21 -14.11 6.22
N GLU A 180 28.49 -14.14 5.88
CA GLU A 180 29.61 -14.11 6.83
C GLU A 180 29.91 -12.73 7.41
N LYS A 181 29.29 -11.66 6.89
CA LYS A 181 29.50 -10.29 7.36
C LYS A 181 28.20 -9.75 7.96
N GLU A 182 27.96 -10.10 9.22
CA GLU A 182 26.91 -9.54 10.09
C GLU A 182 27.09 -8.03 10.41
N ASN A 183 27.83 -7.28 9.58
CA ASN A 183 27.88 -5.82 9.69
C ASN A 183 26.61 -5.23 9.06
N THR A 184 25.59 -5.10 9.90
CA THR A 184 24.21 -4.60 9.69
C THR A 184 24.07 -3.21 9.06
N THR A 185 25.16 -2.54 8.70
CA THR A 185 25.19 -1.17 8.16
C THR A 185 25.35 -1.07 6.64
N THR A 186 25.50 -2.19 5.91
CA THR A 186 25.82 -2.19 4.46
C THR A 186 24.77 -2.83 3.55
N ASN A 187 23.63 -3.28 4.09
CA ASN A 187 22.56 -3.84 3.27
C ASN A 187 21.74 -2.72 2.59
N VAL A 188 21.16 -3.03 1.42
CA VAL A 188 20.47 -2.03 0.58
C VAL A 188 19.24 -1.45 1.27
N LEU A 189 18.48 -2.28 1.99
CA LEU A 189 17.26 -1.84 2.68
C LEU A 189 17.55 -0.83 3.80
N SER A 190 18.59 -1.06 4.60
CA SER A 190 19.05 -0.13 5.62
C SER A 190 19.56 1.17 5.01
N LEU A 191 20.31 1.09 3.90
CA LEU A 191 20.81 2.27 3.21
C LEU A 191 19.64 3.09 2.65
N LEU A 192 18.68 2.45 2.00
CA LEU A 192 17.47 3.11 1.49
C LEU A 192 16.67 3.77 2.60
N ALA A 193 16.45 3.07 3.72
CA ALA A 193 15.72 3.61 4.86
C ALA A 193 16.34 4.91 5.36
N LYS A 194 17.65 4.88 5.63
CA LYS A 194 18.41 6.04 6.11
C LYS A 194 18.39 7.17 5.09
N THR A 195 18.63 6.85 3.81
CA THR A 195 18.71 7.87 2.76
C THR A 195 17.32 8.52 2.58
N TYR A 196 16.24 7.73 2.62
CA TYR A 196 14.87 8.24 2.51
C TYR A 196 14.46 9.14 3.70
N GLU A 197 14.88 8.80 4.92
CA GLU A 197 14.66 9.64 6.11
C GLU A 197 15.39 10.99 6.05
N GLU A 198 16.55 11.05 5.37
CA GLU A 198 17.32 12.28 5.16
C GLU A 198 16.69 13.22 4.12
N SER A 199 15.62 12.80 3.41
CA SER A 199 15.00 13.57 2.32
C SER A 199 13.54 13.94 2.58
N THR A 200 13.32 15.13 3.14
CA THR A 200 11.97 15.66 3.42
C THR A 200 11.11 15.84 2.17
N ASP A 201 11.73 16.24 1.05
CA ASP A 201 11.01 16.46 -0.21
C ASP A 201 10.43 15.16 -0.77
N GLN A 202 11.12 14.03 -0.59
CA GLN A 202 10.70 12.72 -1.10
C GLN A 202 9.58 12.10 -0.28
N ILE A 203 9.64 12.25 1.04
CA ILE A 203 8.54 11.89 1.94
C ILE A 203 7.25 12.61 1.50
N CYS A 204 7.38 13.88 1.11
CA CYS A 204 6.26 14.71 0.69
C CYS A 204 5.76 14.43 -0.73
N HIS A 205 6.65 14.14 -1.68
CA HIS A 205 6.28 13.75 -3.03
C HIS A 205 5.52 12.41 -3.06
N THR A 206 6.01 11.43 -2.30
CA THR A 206 5.41 10.09 -2.26
C THR A 206 4.21 9.96 -1.34
N GLN A 207 4.07 10.88 -0.37
CA GLN A 207 3.08 10.80 0.72
C GLN A 207 3.16 9.48 1.51
N GLN A 208 4.35 8.88 1.56
CA GLN A 208 4.62 7.62 2.25
C GLN A 208 5.61 7.86 3.41
N SER A 209 5.43 7.11 4.49
CA SER A 209 6.45 7.00 5.54
C SER A 209 7.60 6.11 5.09
N ALA A 210 8.78 6.26 5.71
CA ALA A 210 9.93 5.40 5.45
C ALA A 210 9.58 3.90 5.61
N GLN A 211 8.75 3.56 6.62
CA GLN A 211 8.26 2.19 6.81
C GLN A 211 7.42 1.69 5.62
N GLN A 212 6.47 2.47 5.12
CA GLN A 212 5.64 2.10 3.96
C GLN A 212 6.49 1.93 2.71
N PHE A 213 7.44 2.83 2.51
CA PHE A 213 8.36 2.80 1.39
C PHE A 213 9.23 1.52 1.38
N ILE A 214 9.84 1.18 2.51
CA ILE A 214 10.66 -0.04 2.66
C ILE A 214 9.80 -1.30 2.46
N TYR A 215 8.57 -1.28 2.95
CA TYR A 215 7.62 -2.37 2.75
C TYR A 215 7.22 -2.54 1.27
N SER A 216 7.08 -1.42 0.55
CA SER A 216 6.87 -1.36 -0.91
C SER A 216 7.94 -2.15 -1.67
N LEU A 217 9.19 -1.83 -1.41
CA LEU A 217 10.31 -2.50 -2.04
C LEU A 217 10.40 -3.99 -1.66
N TYR A 218 10.18 -4.32 -0.38
CA TYR A 218 10.18 -5.72 0.07
C TYR A 218 9.10 -6.55 -0.64
N SER A 219 7.93 -5.98 -0.85
CA SER A 219 6.82 -6.68 -1.49
C SER A 219 7.14 -7.04 -2.94
N ASP A 220 7.75 -6.14 -3.69
CA ASP A 220 8.19 -6.41 -5.07
C ASP A 220 9.27 -7.52 -5.13
N ILE A 221 10.21 -7.48 -4.20
CA ILE A 221 11.23 -8.54 -4.04
C ILE A 221 10.59 -9.88 -3.67
N ALA A 222 9.64 -9.89 -2.74
CA ALA A 222 8.97 -11.10 -2.27
C ALA A 222 8.11 -11.74 -3.39
N LEU A 223 7.38 -10.93 -4.16
CA LEU A 223 6.63 -11.39 -5.32
C LEU A 223 7.56 -11.89 -6.43
N THR A 224 8.71 -11.24 -6.64
CA THR A 224 9.74 -11.70 -7.58
C THR A 224 10.32 -13.05 -7.16
N GLU A 225 10.63 -13.24 -5.87
CA GLU A 225 11.08 -14.54 -5.34
C GLU A 225 10.00 -15.61 -5.50
N LEU A 226 8.73 -15.27 -5.27
CA LEU A 226 7.62 -16.18 -5.48
C LEU A 226 7.48 -16.60 -6.95
N LYS A 227 7.60 -15.67 -7.90
CA LYS A 227 7.64 -15.97 -9.35
C LYS A 227 8.81 -16.90 -9.69
N GLY A 228 10.00 -16.60 -9.17
CA GLY A 228 11.21 -17.39 -9.35
C GLY A 228 11.04 -18.82 -8.86
N TYR A 229 10.60 -18.98 -7.61
CA TYR A 229 10.31 -20.26 -6.99
C TYR A 229 9.25 -21.06 -7.76
N THR A 230 8.16 -20.40 -8.16
CA THR A 230 7.09 -21.00 -8.97
C THR A 230 7.65 -21.54 -10.29
N MET A 231 8.44 -20.74 -11.03
CA MET A 231 9.05 -21.17 -12.29
C MET A 231 9.92 -22.41 -12.12
N MET A 232 10.78 -22.44 -11.10
CA MET A 232 11.68 -23.56 -10.88
C MET A 232 10.93 -24.84 -10.48
N GLN A 233 9.94 -24.73 -9.58
CA GLN A 233 9.11 -25.85 -9.13
C GLN A 233 8.35 -26.48 -10.30
N PHE A 234 7.67 -25.67 -11.11
CA PHE A 234 6.96 -26.15 -12.29
C PHE A 234 7.91 -26.70 -13.36
N SER A 235 9.11 -26.15 -13.49
CA SER A 235 10.13 -26.70 -14.38
C SER A 235 10.55 -28.11 -13.97
N TRP A 236 10.83 -28.35 -12.68
CA TRP A 236 11.15 -29.69 -12.19
C TRP A 236 9.99 -30.69 -12.37
N MET A 237 8.75 -30.27 -12.13
CA MET A 237 7.56 -31.08 -12.40
C MET A 237 7.48 -31.47 -13.89
N MET A 238 7.71 -30.52 -14.79
CA MET A 238 7.68 -30.75 -16.23
C MET A 238 8.78 -31.73 -16.68
N LEU A 239 10.01 -31.54 -16.21
CA LEU A 239 11.11 -32.46 -16.53
C LEU A 239 10.82 -33.89 -16.06
N ARG A 240 10.17 -34.04 -14.90
CA ARG A 240 9.75 -35.35 -14.38
C ARG A 240 8.62 -35.97 -15.19
N ILE A 241 7.62 -35.18 -15.62
CA ILE A 241 6.52 -35.66 -16.49
C ILE A 241 7.07 -36.21 -17.81
N TYR A 242 8.09 -35.56 -18.39
CA TYR A 242 8.74 -36.01 -19.63
C TYR A 242 9.85 -37.05 -19.41
N GLY A 243 9.97 -37.63 -18.21
CA GLY A 243 10.89 -38.73 -17.94
C GLY A 243 12.38 -38.35 -17.94
N LYS A 244 12.72 -37.07 -17.76
CA LYS A 244 14.12 -36.58 -17.74
C LYS A 244 14.86 -36.87 -16.43
N GLY A 245 14.13 -37.22 -15.36
CA GLY A 245 14.71 -37.50 -14.05
C GLY A 245 13.69 -37.40 -12.91
N ASN A 246 14.10 -37.77 -11.69
CA ASN A 246 13.25 -37.71 -10.50
C ASN A 246 13.30 -36.35 -9.78
N PHE A 247 14.46 -35.67 -9.87
CA PHE A 247 14.75 -34.34 -9.34
C PHE A 247 14.34 -34.08 -7.87
N SER A 248 14.16 -35.14 -7.07
CA SER A 248 13.58 -35.01 -5.73
C SER A 248 14.56 -34.34 -4.76
N GLN A 249 15.87 -34.57 -4.93
CA GLN A 249 16.90 -33.95 -4.10
C GLN A 249 17.08 -32.47 -4.45
N GLU A 250 17.07 -32.15 -5.74
CA GLU A 250 17.19 -30.80 -6.28
C GLU A 250 16.03 -29.92 -5.81
N VAL A 251 14.81 -30.47 -5.82
CA VAL A 251 13.61 -29.80 -5.32
C VAL A 251 13.69 -29.55 -3.82
N GLU A 252 14.21 -30.51 -3.04
CA GLU A 252 14.35 -30.35 -1.59
C GLU A 252 15.40 -29.29 -1.24
N LEU A 253 16.57 -29.33 -1.88
CA LEU A 253 17.62 -28.32 -1.71
C LEU A 253 17.10 -26.91 -2.05
N MET A 254 16.44 -26.78 -3.20
CA MET A 254 15.85 -25.51 -3.62
C MET A 254 14.78 -25.01 -2.65
N ARG A 255 14.01 -25.91 -2.04
CA ARG A 255 13.02 -25.55 -1.01
C ARG A 255 13.70 -25.04 0.25
N MET A 256 14.77 -25.71 0.71
CA MET A 256 15.57 -25.25 1.84
C MET A 256 16.14 -23.86 1.58
N ASP A 257 16.69 -23.63 0.39
CA ASP A 257 17.24 -22.32 0.01
C ASP A 257 16.17 -21.23 -0.03
N TYR A 258 14.99 -21.53 -0.57
CA TYR A 258 13.84 -20.61 -0.58
C TYR A 258 13.40 -20.22 0.84
N VAL A 259 13.28 -21.19 1.75
CA VAL A 259 12.94 -20.94 3.16
C VAL A 259 14.01 -20.07 3.81
N LYS A 260 15.29 -20.43 3.63
CA LYS A 260 16.43 -19.69 4.18
C LYS A 260 16.45 -18.22 3.73
N ARG A 261 16.28 -17.97 2.42
CA ARG A 261 16.23 -16.61 1.86
C ARG A 261 15.03 -15.82 2.38
N THR A 262 13.86 -16.45 2.45
CA THR A 262 12.63 -15.82 2.95
C THR A 262 12.75 -15.43 4.42
N GLU A 263 13.27 -16.32 5.27
CA GLU A 263 13.49 -16.05 6.69
C GLU A 263 14.48 -14.90 6.92
N ARG A 264 15.59 -14.88 6.15
CA ARG A 264 16.57 -13.80 6.21
C ARG A 264 15.97 -12.47 5.78
N ALA A 265 15.20 -12.47 4.69
CA ALA A 265 14.51 -11.28 4.21
C ALA A 265 13.52 -10.72 5.25
N LEU A 266 12.70 -11.58 5.85
CA LEU A 266 11.76 -11.21 6.91
C LEU A 266 12.46 -10.68 8.16
N LYS A 267 13.59 -11.29 8.57
CA LYS A 267 14.38 -10.83 9.72
C LYS A 267 14.91 -9.42 9.48
N LEU A 268 15.51 -9.16 8.31
CA LEU A 268 16.03 -7.85 7.98
C LEU A 268 14.90 -6.82 7.86
N LEU A 269 13.80 -7.15 7.18
CA LEU A 269 12.66 -6.25 7.07
C LEU A 269 12.15 -5.83 8.44
N ARG A 270 11.98 -6.77 9.38
CA ARG A 270 11.56 -6.45 10.75
C ARG A 270 12.55 -5.53 11.46
N GLU A 271 13.86 -5.76 11.30
CA GLU A 271 14.89 -4.91 11.89
C GLU A 271 14.83 -3.48 11.36
N VAL A 272 14.76 -3.34 10.03
CA VAL A 272 14.72 -2.06 9.33
C VAL A 272 13.41 -1.33 9.65
N MET A 273 12.26 -1.99 9.55
CA MET A 273 10.96 -1.40 9.90
C MET A 273 10.87 -0.99 11.38
N ARG A 274 11.55 -1.67 12.30
CA ARG A 274 11.57 -1.26 13.71
C ARG A 274 12.34 0.04 13.92
N ARG A 275 13.37 0.29 13.11
CA ARG A 275 14.20 1.50 13.20
C ARG A 275 13.64 2.66 12.39
N ALA A 276 12.93 2.37 11.30
CA ALA A 276 12.45 3.40 10.39
C ALA A 276 11.36 4.27 11.03
N ASP A 277 11.45 5.59 10.79
CA ASP A 277 10.55 6.57 11.39
C ASP A 277 9.09 6.36 10.97
N ARG A 278 8.19 6.57 11.94
CA ARG A 278 6.72 6.52 11.76
C ARG A 278 6.08 7.89 11.65
N ILE A 279 6.89 8.95 11.65
CA ILE A 279 6.43 10.32 11.78
C ILE A 279 5.72 10.72 10.49
N LEU A 280 4.47 11.16 10.63
CA LEU A 280 3.71 11.80 9.55
C LEU A 280 4.24 13.23 9.39
N TRP A 281 4.87 13.53 8.25
CA TRP A 281 5.45 14.84 7.99
C TRP A 281 4.43 15.84 7.44
N ARG A 282 4.51 17.09 7.91
CA ARG A 282 3.79 18.21 7.29
C ARG A 282 4.56 18.67 6.06
N CYS A 283 3.97 18.41 4.91
CA CYS A 283 4.47 18.84 3.60
C CYS A 283 4.02 20.26 3.29
N ASP A 284 4.27 21.15 4.26
CA ASP A 284 3.92 22.55 4.14
C ASP A 284 4.82 23.22 3.09
N PRO A 285 4.27 24.12 2.25
CA PRO A 285 5.07 24.83 1.27
C PRO A 285 6.11 25.72 1.97
N GLY A 286 7.35 25.74 1.45
CA GLY A 286 8.44 26.53 2.04
C GLY A 286 8.18 28.05 2.10
N LYS A 287 7.22 28.55 1.33
CA LYS A 287 6.68 29.91 1.44
C LYS A 287 5.16 29.87 1.34
N PHE A 288 4.49 30.47 2.30
CA PHE A 288 3.05 30.65 2.30
C PHE A 288 2.68 31.94 1.54
N GLU A 289 1.89 31.80 0.47
CA GLU A 289 1.34 32.83 -0.40
C GLU A 289 -0.21 32.79 -0.29
N GLN A 290 -0.79 33.87 0.25
CA GLN A 290 -2.23 33.98 0.50
C GLN A 290 -3.01 33.88 -0.82
N GLY A 291 -4.09 33.10 -0.84
CA GLY A 291 -4.93 32.85 -2.02
C GLY A 291 -4.34 31.86 -3.03
N LYS A 292 -3.16 31.29 -2.76
CA LYS A 292 -2.54 30.25 -3.60
C LYS A 292 -2.32 28.95 -2.85
N ASN A 293 -1.67 29.01 -1.69
CA ASN A 293 -1.34 27.82 -0.90
C ASN A 293 -1.82 27.88 0.55
N TYR A 294 -2.35 29.02 0.98
CA TYR A 294 -3.18 29.12 2.17
C TYR A 294 -4.19 30.24 2.00
N ASP A 295 -5.32 30.13 2.70
CA ASP A 295 -6.24 31.24 2.90
C ASP A 295 -6.42 31.45 4.40
N GLU A 296 -6.41 32.71 4.81
CA GLU A 296 -6.69 33.06 6.20
C GLU A 296 -8.19 33.22 6.39
N VAL A 297 -8.77 32.36 7.22
CA VAL A 297 -10.13 32.58 7.72
C VAL A 297 -10.07 33.64 8.82
N THR A 298 -9.94 34.89 8.40
CA THR A 298 -10.13 36.02 9.33
C THR A 298 -11.61 36.08 9.64
N ARG A 299 -11.97 36.00 10.93
CA ARG A 299 -13.36 36.12 11.45
C ARG A 299 -14.24 34.85 11.41
N LEU A 300 -13.67 33.66 11.61
CA LEU A 300 -14.45 32.42 11.74
C LEU A 300 -15.42 32.45 12.93
N LEU A 301 -14.96 32.97 14.07
CA LEU A 301 -15.76 33.19 15.27
C LEU A 301 -15.71 34.67 15.59
N GLN A 302 -16.86 35.34 15.54
CA GLN A 302 -16.98 36.76 15.86
C GLN A 302 -17.94 36.93 17.04
N GLY A 303 -17.51 37.70 18.03
CA GLY A 303 -18.44 38.33 18.95
C GLY A 303 -19.11 39.52 18.26
N TYR A 304 -20.41 39.66 18.45
CA TYR A 304 -21.18 40.79 17.93
C TYR A 304 -21.97 41.39 19.09
N ILE A 305 -21.92 42.71 19.24
CA ILE A 305 -22.66 43.43 20.28
C ILE A 305 -23.77 44.19 19.57
N GLU A 306 -25.02 43.86 19.85
CA GLU A 306 -26.17 44.52 19.22
C GLU A 306 -27.15 44.95 20.31
N ASN A 307 -27.80 46.10 20.12
CA ASN A 307 -28.87 46.49 21.02
C ASN A 307 -30.09 45.61 20.76
N GLU A 308 -30.85 45.32 21.81
CA GLU A 308 -32.06 44.50 21.70
C GLU A 308 -33.08 45.06 20.70
N VAL A 309 -33.21 46.39 20.65
CA VAL A 309 -34.06 47.14 19.71
C VAL A 309 -33.78 46.82 18.24
N ASP A 310 -32.55 46.43 17.92
CA ASP A 310 -32.10 46.12 16.56
C ASP A 310 -32.27 44.64 16.19
N LEU A 311 -32.63 43.78 17.16
CA LEU A 311 -32.82 42.34 17.00
C LEU A 311 -34.26 41.93 16.67
N ASN A 312 -35.19 42.89 16.65
CA ASN A 312 -36.59 42.65 16.33
C ASN A 312 -37.15 43.74 15.39
N LYS A 313 -38.20 43.40 14.65
CA LYS A 313 -38.83 44.30 13.67
C LYS A 313 -39.70 45.39 14.29
N GLU A 314 -40.04 45.22 15.57
CA GLU A 314 -40.95 46.10 16.29
C GLU A 314 -40.22 47.27 16.95
N GLU A 315 -38.87 47.27 16.89
CA GLU A 315 -37.99 48.26 17.53
C GLU A 315 -38.31 48.43 19.03
N THR A 316 -38.43 47.30 19.74
CA THR A 316 -38.72 47.29 21.18
C THR A 316 -37.62 46.63 22.01
N CYS A 317 -37.54 46.97 23.30
CA CYS A 317 -36.66 46.32 24.28
C CYS A 317 -37.50 45.63 25.37
N ARG A 318 -38.09 44.47 25.06
CA ARG A 318 -39.06 43.77 25.93
C ARG A 318 -38.63 42.36 26.29
N GLU A 319 -37.71 41.79 25.54
CA GLU A 319 -37.28 40.41 25.62
C GLU A 319 -35.85 40.34 26.19
N ASP A 320 -35.38 39.14 26.50
CA ASP A 320 -34.03 38.92 27.01
C ASP A 320 -33.19 38.05 26.05
N CYS A 321 -31.92 37.84 26.38
CA CYS A 321 -31.05 36.98 25.57
C CYS A 321 -31.55 35.53 25.44
N ALA A 322 -32.38 35.03 26.36
CA ALA A 322 -32.92 33.67 26.28
C ALA A 322 -33.97 33.55 25.16
N PHE A 323 -34.66 34.64 24.82
CA PHE A 323 -35.53 34.74 23.66
C PHE A 323 -34.74 34.70 22.33
N TYR A 324 -33.59 35.38 22.28
CA TYR A 324 -32.77 35.52 21.06
C TYR A 324 -31.71 34.41 20.89
N GLN A 325 -32.13 33.13 20.81
CA GLN A 325 -31.19 32.01 20.60
C GLN A 325 -30.65 31.90 19.17
N SER A 326 -31.45 32.31 18.18
CA SER A 326 -31.06 32.38 16.77
C SER A 326 -31.80 33.54 16.10
N THR A 327 -31.12 34.68 16.01
CA THR A 327 -31.71 35.92 15.48
C THR A 327 -30.86 36.53 14.38
N ARG A 328 -31.33 37.62 13.78
CA ARG A 328 -30.60 38.46 12.82
C ARG A 328 -30.78 39.92 13.23
N SER A 329 -29.81 40.77 12.89
CA SER A 329 -30.00 42.22 12.99
C SER A 329 -31.03 42.64 11.93
N GLU A 330 -32.16 43.19 12.38
CA GLU A 330 -33.30 43.58 11.53
C GLU A 330 -33.23 45.07 11.15
N GLY A 331 -32.50 45.88 11.91
CA GLY A 331 -32.46 47.32 11.72
C GLY A 331 -31.26 47.99 12.38
N CYS A 332 -31.27 49.31 12.39
CA CYS A 332 -30.32 50.10 13.16
C CYS A 332 -31.03 51.35 13.69
N PHE A 333 -31.49 51.25 14.94
CA PHE A 333 -32.30 52.24 15.59
C PHE A 333 -31.50 53.52 15.81
N LYS A 334 -31.94 54.59 15.14
CA LYS A 334 -31.37 55.94 15.23
C LYS A 334 -29.87 56.02 14.96
N ASP A 335 -29.33 55.12 14.13
CA ASP A 335 -27.91 55.06 13.79
C ASP A 335 -26.98 55.11 15.03
N LEU A 336 -27.38 54.41 16.10
CA LEU A 336 -26.64 54.34 17.36
C LEU A 336 -25.40 53.42 17.21
N TYR A 337 -25.24 52.41 18.07
CA TYR A 337 -24.04 51.58 18.08
C TYR A 337 -23.91 50.72 16.81
N CYS A 338 -25.03 50.19 16.31
CA CYS A 338 -25.12 49.41 15.07
C CYS A 338 -24.54 50.11 13.83
N ALA A 339 -24.50 51.45 13.80
CA ALA A 339 -23.91 52.21 12.70
C ALA A 339 -22.37 52.35 12.80
N ARG A 340 -21.80 52.09 13.98
CA ARG A 340 -20.37 52.24 14.28
C ARG A 340 -19.58 50.96 14.07
N GLN A 341 -20.25 49.82 13.86
CA GLN A 341 -19.64 48.52 13.59
C GLN A 341 -20.07 47.96 12.22
N PRO A 342 -19.26 47.07 11.61
CA PRO A 342 -19.69 46.36 10.40
C PRO A 342 -20.98 45.57 10.65
N ARG A 343 -21.93 45.61 9.71
CA ARG A 343 -23.18 44.85 9.84
C ARG A 343 -22.94 43.34 9.75
N CYS A 344 -23.53 42.59 10.68
CA CYS A 344 -23.57 41.12 10.58
C CYS A 344 -24.68 40.69 9.61
N SER A 345 -24.32 40.11 8.46
CA SER A 345 -25.28 39.56 7.49
C SER A 345 -25.73 38.13 7.84
N GLY A 346 -25.06 37.51 8.81
CA GLY A 346 -25.34 36.15 9.29
C GLY A 346 -26.45 36.10 10.34
N LYS A 347 -26.60 34.92 10.94
CA LYS A 347 -27.42 34.74 12.14
C LYS A 347 -26.55 34.90 13.38
N LEU A 348 -27.09 35.57 14.39
CA LEU A 348 -26.53 35.67 15.72
C LEU A 348 -27.01 34.49 16.56
N TYR A 349 -26.10 33.88 17.29
CA TYR A 349 -26.36 32.73 18.16
C TYR A 349 -25.72 32.97 19.52
N HIS A 350 -26.25 32.30 20.55
CA HIS A 350 -25.71 32.35 21.91
C HIS A 350 -25.61 33.77 22.48
N CYS A 351 -26.72 34.52 22.46
CA CYS A 351 -26.83 35.82 23.11
C CYS A 351 -26.44 35.70 24.59
N THR A 352 -25.56 36.60 25.04
CA THR A 352 -25.17 36.72 26.45
C THR A 352 -25.37 38.16 26.88
N TYR A 353 -26.16 38.35 27.93
CA TYR A 353 -26.34 39.68 28.53
C TYR A 353 -25.07 40.07 29.28
N VAL A 354 -24.57 41.27 29.01
CA VAL A 354 -23.35 41.81 29.65
C VAL A 354 -23.73 42.91 30.64
N ASP A 355 -24.39 43.97 30.18
CA ASP A 355 -24.89 45.09 30.99
C ASP A 355 -25.96 45.87 30.20
N ALA A 356 -26.77 46.69 30.87
CA ALA A 356 -27.76 47.57 30.27
C ALA A 356 -27.17 48.94 29.92
N ASP A 357 -26.14 49.37 30.65
CA ASP A 357 -25.39 50.59 30.38
C ASP A 357 -23.89 50.26 30.32
N MET A 358 -23.36 50.15 29.10
CA MET A 358 -21.96 49.84 28.87
C MET A 358 -21.36 50.78 27.84
N TRP A 359 -20.09 51.11 28.05
CA TRP A 359 -19.30 51.81 27.07
C TRP A 359 -18.38 50.83 26.36
N VAL A 360 -18.66 50.55 25.09
CA VAL A 360 -17.84 49.67 24.26
C VAL A 360 -16.76 50.52 23.60
N CYS A 361 -15.50 50.25 23.92
CA CYS A 361 -14.37 50.84 23.24
C CYS A 361 -14.28 50.26 21.82
N PRO A 362 -14.47 51.07 20.76
CA PRO A 362 -14.23 50.60 19.40
C PRO A 362 -12.75 50.27 19.25
N ALA A 363 -12.45 49.08 18.73
CA ALA A 363 -11.10 48.60 18.47
C ALA A 363 -10.48 49.25 17.23
#